data_AF-A0A2H0P1P0-F1
#
_entry.id   AF-A0A2H0P1P0-F1
#
_cell.length_a   1.000
_cell.length_b   1.000
_cell.length_c   1.000
_cell.angle_alpha   90.00
_cell.angle_beta   90.00
_cell.angle_gamma   90.00
#
_symmetry.space_group_name_H-M   'P 1'
#
loop_
_entity.id
_entity.type
_entity.pdbx_description
1 polymer ?
#
loop_
_entity_poly.entity_id
_entity_poly.type
_entity_poly.pdbx_seq_one_letter_code
_entity_poly.pdbx_strand_id
1 'polypeptide(L)' 'MAQAVQELFPGTKITIGPAIENGFYYDFDSEHRFVVEDFKAIERKMLQIVEGNHDFVGKEVT' A
#
# COMPACT_ATOMS: atom_id res chain seq x y z
N MET A 1 3.18 -1.07 0.39
CA MET A 1 1.87 -1.33 1.03
C MET A 1 0.73 -0.69 0.27
N ALA A 2 0.72 0.64 0.07
CA ALA A 2 -0.41 1.34 -0.55
C ALA A 2 -0.85 0.76 -1.91
N GLN A 3 0.09 0.51 -2.83
CA GLN A 3 -0.21 -0.15 -4.11
C GLN A 3 -0.84 -1.54 -3.93
N ALA A 4 -0.29 -2.38 -3.04
CA ALA A 4 -0.82 -3.72 -2.77
C ALA A 4 -2.26 -3.67 -2.26
N VAL A 5 -2.57 -2.71 -1.40
CA VAL A 5 -3.93 -2.49 -0.88
C VAL A 5 -4.87 -2.04 -2.00
N GLN A 6 -4.46 -1.11 -2.87
CA GLN A 6 -5.30 -0.68 -3.99
C GLN A 6 -5.56 -1.78 -5.02
N GLU A 7 -4.60 -2.67 -5.25
CA GLU A 7 -4.78 -3.82 -6.15
C GLU A 7 -5.69 -4.91 -5.55
N LEU A 8 -5.60 -5.16 -4.23
CA LEU A 8 -6.41 -6.17 -3.54
C LEU A 8 -7.83 -5.67 -3.19
N PHE A 9 -7.96 -4.38 -2.89
CA PHE A 9 -9.20 -3.73 -2.46
C PHE A 9 -9.49 -2.52 -3.36
N PRO A 10 -9.95 -2.76 -4.60
CA PRO A 10 -10.22 -1.68 -5.56
C PRO A 10 -11.19 -0.64 -5.01
N GLY A 11 -10.91 0.63 -5.29
CA GLY A 11 -11.69 1.76 -4.78
C GLY A 11 -11.18 2.33 -3.46
N THR A 12 -10.25 1.65 -2.79
CA THR A 12 -9.58 2.18 -1.59
C THR A 12 -8.77 3.43 -1.93
N LYS A 13 -9.02 4.52 -1.18
CA LYS A 13 -8.29 5.78 -1.27
C LYS A 13 -7.19 5.84 -0.22
N ILE A 14 -6.05 6.39 -0.60
CA ILE A 14 -4.90 6.60 0.27
C ILE A 14 -4.97 8.03 0.79
N THR A 15 -4.91 8.20 2.12
CA THR A 15 -4.97 9.53 2.75
C THR A 15 -3.57 10.04 3.08
N ILE A 16 -2.89 9.41 4.04
CA ILE A 16 -1.51 9.73 4.43
C ILE A 16 -0.69 8.45 4.62
N GLY A 17 0.64 8.57 4.53
CA GLY A 17 1.55 7.44 4.73
C GLY A 17 2.92 7.86 5.27
N PRO A 18 3.01 8.44 6.47
CA PRO A 18 4.28 8.90 7.01
C PRO A 18 5.16 7.73 7.47
N ALA A 19 6.47 7.91 7.31
CA ALA A 19 7.45 7.12 8.03
C ALA A 19 7.47 7.53 9.51
N ILE A 20 7.70 6.57 10.40
CA ILE A 20 7.90 6.75 11.83
C ILE A 20 9.23 6.10 12.24
N GLU A 21 9.69 6.33 13.47
CA GLU A 21 11.03 5.91 13.93
C GLU A 21 11.38 4.45 13.59
N ASN A 22 10.43 3.53 13.77
CA ASN A 22 10.65 2.09 13.58
C ASN A 22 9.76 1.47 12.48
N GLY A 23 9.27 2.28 11.53
CA GLY A 23 8.39 1.76 10.48
C GLY A 23 7.62 2.84 9.74
N PHE A 24 6.39 2.51 9.36
CA PHE A 24 5.46 3.41 8.69
C PHE A 24 4.04 2.93 8.94
N TYR A 25 3.07 3.82 8.72
CA TYR A 25 1.66 3.44 8.65
C TYR A 25 1.03 4.09 7.42
N TYR A 26 -0.15 3.61 7.05
CA TYR A 26 -0.99 4.21 6.01
C TYR A 26 -2.43 4.34 6.53
N ASP A 27 -3.03 5.50 6.29
CA ASP A 27 -4.45 5.71 6.49
C ASP A 27 -5.19 5.48 5.17
N PHE A 28 -6.24 4.66 5.23
CA PHE A 28 -7.05 4.29 4.08
C PHE A 28 -8.51 4.68 4.32
N ASP A 29 -9.13 5.28 3.30
CA ASP A 29 -10.58 5.39 3.17
C ASP A 29 -11.07 4.26 2.25
N SER A 30 -11.72 3.26 2.82
CA SER A 30 -12.15 2.04 2.14
C SER A 30 -13.52 1.59 2.65
N GLU A 31 -14.31 0.98 1.76
CA GLU A 31 -15.53 0.27 2.16
C GLU A 31 -15.20 -1.05 2.89
N HIS A 32 -14.03 -1.64 2.60
CA HIS A 32 -13.57 -2.86 3.28
C HIS A 32 -13.02 -2.54 4.66
N ARG A 33 -13.50 -3.27 5.67
CA ARG A 33 -12.95 -3.18 7.02
C ARG A 33 -11.83 -4.20 7.18
N PHE A 34 -10.61 -3.71 7.25
CA PHE A 34 -9.43 -4.56 7.41
C PHE A 34 -9.46 -5.38 8.70
N VAL A 35 -9.14 -6.66 8.56
CA VAL A 35 -8.97 -7.62 9.65
C VAL A 35 -7.57 -8.24 9.59
N VAL A 36 -7.17 -8.95 10.65
CA VAL A 36 -5.81 -9.50 10.77
C VAL A 36 -5.48 -10.49 9.65
N GLU A 37 -6.48 -11.21 9.14
CA GLU A 37 -6.34 -12.18 8.07
C GLU A 37 -5.93 -11.54 6.74
N ASP A 38 -6.31 -10.28 6.50
CA ASP A 38 -5.97 -9.53 5.29
C ASP A 38 -4.48 -9.24 5.19
N PHE A 39 -3.80 -9.12 6.34
CA PHE A 39 -2.37 -8.77 6.40
C PHE A 39 -1.53 -9.80 5.64
N LYS A 40 -1.85 -11.09 5.74
CA LYS A 40 -1.14 -12.14 4.99
C LYS A 40 -1.30 -11.99 3.48
N ALA A 41 -2.45 -11.52 3.01
CA ALA A 41 -2.66 -11.27 1.58
C ALA A 41 -1.90 -10.02 1.14
N ILE A 42 -1.98 -8.94 1.91
CA ILE A 42 -1.30 -7.67 1.66
C ILE A 42 0.22 -7.86 1.63
N GLU A 43 0.81 -8.53 2.62
CA GLU A 43 2.25 -8.81 2.68
C GLU A 43 2.74 -9.64 1.50
N ARG A 44 2.02 -10.72 1.15
CA ARG A 44 2.36 -11.52 -0.04
C ARG A 44 2.32 -10.69 -1.32
N LYS A 45 1.30 -9.85 -1.46
CA LYS A 45 1.18 -8.97 -2.62
C LYS A 45 2.28 -7.91 -2.66
N MET A 46 2.68 -7.37 -1.51
CA MET A 46 3.83 -6.47 -1.40
C MET A 46 5.12 -7.14 -1.87
N LEU A 47 5.39 -8.37 -1.43
CA LEU A 47 6.56 -9.13 -1.86
C LEU A 47 6.56 -9.38 -3.37
N GLN A 48 5.41 -9.76 -3.95
CA GLN A 48 5.27 -9.95 -5.40
C GLN A 48 5.57 -8.66 -6.19
N ILE A 49 5.11 -7.50 -5.70
CA ILE A 49 5.39 -6.21 -6.35
C ILE A 49 6.89 -5.89 -6.27
N VAL A 50 7.54 -6.16 -5.14
CA VAL A 50 8.99 -5.95 -4.96
C VAL A 50 9.79 -6.85 -5.92
N GLU A 51 9.39 -8.10 -6.11
CA GLU A 51 10.02 -9.03 -7.07
C GLU A 51 9.95 -8.53 -8.52
N GLY A 52 8.97 -7.69 -8.85
CA GLY A 52 8.82 -7.09 -10.17
C GLY A 52 9.93 -6.10 -10.53
N ASN A 53 10.72 -5.63 -9.55
CA ASN A 53 11.86 -4.71 -9.72
C ASN A 53 11.54 -3.51 -10.65
N HIS A 54 10.36 -2.91 -10.44
CA HIS A 54 9.88 -1.79 -11.23
C HIS A 54 10.68 -0.51 -10.96
N ASP A 55 10.93 0.26 -12.02
CA ASP A 55 11.56 1.57 -11.89
C ASP A 55 10.60 2.58 -11.23
N PHE A 56 11.10 3.31 -10.23
CA PHE A 56 10.38 4.44 -9.63
C PHE A 56 10.75 5.73 -10.35
N VAL A 57 9.83 6.28 -11.14
CA VAL A 57 10.03 7.51 -11.90
C VAL A 57 9.30 8.67 -11.22
N GLY A 58 10.06 9.57 -10.60
CA GLY A 58 9.54 10.83 -10.09
C GLY A 58 9.43 11.88 -11.20
N LYS A 59 8.31 12.62 -11.23
CA LYS A 59 8.15 13.78 -12.10
C LYS A 59 7.71 14.97 -11.26
N GLU A 60 8.49 16.04 -11.30
CA GLU A 60 8.06 17.32 -10.76
C GLU A 60 6.97 17.90 -11.67
N VAL A 61 5.84 18.26 -11.09
CA VAL A 61 4.72 18.88 -11.79
C VAL A 61 4.51 20.25 -11.16
N THR A 62 4.66 21.28 -11.99
CA THR A 62 4.40 22.68 -11.65
C THR A 62 3.02 23.13 -12.07
#